data_AF-A0A318Y2E3-F1
#
_entry.id   AF-A0A318Y2E3-F1
#
_cell.length_a   1.000
_cell.length_b   1.000
_cell.length_c   1.000
_cell.angle_alpha   90.00
_cell.angle_beta   90.00
_cell.angle_gamma   90.00
#
_symmetry.space_group_name_H-M   'P 1'
#
loop_
_entity.id
_entity.type
_entity.pdbx_description
1 polymer ?
#
loop_
_entity_poly.entity_id
_entity_poly.type
_entity_poly.pdbx_seq_one_letter_code
_entity_poly.pdbx_strand_id
1 'polypeptide(L)'
;MEDLLSIRIKEDLIKIFNNRFDIDFNELGEDYYSKNLLGKELKLYARDLLYIYFDAMNDFNISIPQEDIVQGKFSTFDGIFEIILRQMKQKEMSAC
;
A
#
# COMPACT_ATOMS: atom_id res chain seq x y z
N MET A 1 -17.01 -10.35 2.93
CA MET A 1 -17.67 -9.05 2.80
C MET A 1 -16.60 -8.04 3.16
N GLU A 2 -16.06 -7.32 2.18
CA GLU A 2 -15.09 -6.25 2.45
C GLU A 2 -15.76 -5.19 3.36
N ASP A 3 -15.05 -4.77 4.40
CA ASP A 3 -15.54 -3.75 5.33
C ASP A 3 -15.28 -2.33 4.76
N LEU A 4 -16.05 -1.33 5.18
CA LEU A 4 -15.94 0.04 4.66
C LEU A 4 -14.52 0.63 4.81
N LEU A 5 -13.76 0.16 5.80
CA LEU A 5 -12.38 0.58 6.03
C LEU A 5 -11.46 0.03 4.93
N SER A 6 -11.56 -1.26 4.60
CA SER A 6 -10.81 -1.87 3.51
C SER A 6 -11.03 -1.19 2.16
N ILE A 7 -12.28 -0.84 1.84
CA ILE A 7 -12.61 -0.13 0.58
C ILE A 7 -11.91 1.23 0.52
N ARG A 8 -11.99 2.03 1.59
CA ARG A 8 -11.34 3.36 1.65
C ARG A 8 -9.82 3.27 1.55
N ILE A 9 -9.20 2.34 2.29
CA ILE A 9 -7.75 2.15 2.25
C ILE A 9 -7.30 1.78 0.84
N LYS A 10 -8.02 0.87 0.17
CA LYS A 10 -7.72 0.49 -1.21
C LYS A 10 -7.82 1.68 -2.15
N GLU A 11 -8.91 2.45 -2.09
CA GLU A 11 -9.09 3.64 -2.93
C GLU A 11 -8.00 4.69 -2.71
N ASP A 12 -7.66 4.99 -1.45
CA ASP A 12 -6.64 5.99 -1.13
C ASP A 12 -5.23 5.52 -1.51
N LEU A 13 -4.93 4.23 -1.35
CA LEU A 13 -3.67 3.66 -1.82
C LEU A 13 -3.56 3.75 -3.34
N ILE A 14 -4.63 3.45 -4.08
CA ILE A 14 -4.65 3.60 -5.55
C ILE A 14 -4.37 5.05 -5.94
N LYS A 15 -4.94 6.04 -5.23
CA LYS A 15 -4.65 7.45 -5.48
C LYS A 15 -3.18 7.80 -5.30
N ILE A 16 -2.48 7.23 -4.30
CA ILE A 16 -1.03 7.44 -4.13
C ILE A 16 -0.28 6.98 -5.39
N PHE A 17 -0.58 5.77 -5.87
CA PHE A 17 0.07 5.23 -7.08
C PHE A 17 -0.25 6.04 -8.34
N ASN A 18 -1.51 6.44 -8.51
CA ASN A 18 -1.94 7.23 -9.66
C ASN A 18 -1.27 8.61 -9.65
N ASN A 19 -1.35 9.35 -8.53
CA ASN A 19 -0.80 10.70 -8.42
C ASN A 19 0.73 10.77 -8.56
N ARG A 20 1.45 9.75 -8.06
CA ARG A 20 2.92 9.75 -8.05
C ARG A 20 3.52 9.19 -9.34
N PHE A 21 2.88 8.17 -9.93
CA PHE A 21 3.52 7.34 -10.96
C PHE A 21 2.65 7.11 -12.19
N ASP A 22 1.45 7.71 -12.26
CA ASP A 22 0.49 7.50 -13.35
C ASP A 22 0.10 6.01 -13.49
N ILE A 23 -0.02 5.33 -12.34
CA ILE A 23 -0.42 3.91 -12.25
C ILE A 23 -1.81 3.82 -11.63
N ASP A 24 -2.82 3.44 -12.43
CA ASP A 24 -4.15 3.12 -11.93
C ASP A 24 -4.39 1.60 -11.89
N PHE A 25 -4.42 1.05 -10.67
CA PHE A 25 -4.67 -0.38 -10.45
C PHE A 25 -6.11 -0.81 -10.81
N ASN A 26 -7.08 0.10 -10.90
CA ASN A 26 -8.41 -0.22 -11.39
C ASN A 26 -8.40 -0.48 -12.90
N GLU A 27 -7.53 0.22 -13.65
CA GLU A 27 -7.38 0.01 -15.09
C GLU A 27 -6.51 -1.20 -15.42
N LEU A 28 -5.46 -1.44 -14.64
CA LEU A 28 -4.57 -2.59 -14.81
C LEU A 28 -5.24 -3.94 -14.49
N GLY A 29 -6.15 -3.94 -13.52
CA GLY A 29 -6.85 -5.14 -13.03
C GLY A 29 -6.13 -5.84 -11.87
N GLU A 30 -6.87 -6.73 -11.21
CA GLU A 30 -6.47 -7.38 -9.94
C GLU A 30 -5.20 -8.23 -10.06
N ASP A 31 -4.88 -8.75 -11.25
CA ASP A 31 -3.66 -9.52 -11.50
C ASP A 31 -2.37 -8.73 -11.19
N TYR A 32 -2.44 -7.40 -11.21
CA TYR A 32 -1.30 -6.53 -10.91
C TYR A 32 -1.06 -6.34 -9.41
N TYR A 33 -2.02 -6.67 -8.56
CA TYR A 33 -1.96 -6.34 -7.14
C TYR A 33 -0.88 -7.13 -6.40
N SER A 34 -0.66 -8.36 -6.85
CA SER A 34 0.38 -9.26 -6.35
C SER A 34 1.71 -9.15 -7.11
N LYS A 35 1.81 -8.29 -8.14
CA LYS A 35 3.05 -8.11 -8.89
C LYS A 35 4.06 -7.32 -8.08
N ASN A 36 5.32 -7.67 -8.27
CA ASN A 36 6.41 -6.94 -7.66
C ASN A 36 6.47 -5.52 -8.26
N LEU A 37 6.40 -4.50 -7.43
CA LEU A 37 6.49 -3.08 -7.80
C LEU A 37 7.82 -2.76 -8.50
N LEU A 38 8.90 -3.40 -8.07
CA LEU A 38 10.23 -3.31 -8.69
C LEU A 38 10.40 -4.27 -9.89
N GLY A 39 9.37 -5.04 -10.20
CA GLY A 39 9.34 -6.01 -11.29
C GLY A 39 9.25 -5.36 -12.66
N LYS A 40 9.39 -6.16 -13.70
CA LYS A 40 9.36 -5.71 -15.10
C LYS A 40 8.00 -5.17 -15.54
N GLU A 41 6.93 -5.51 -14.83
CA GLU A 41 5.56 -5.11 -15.10
C GLU A 41 5.31 -3.66 -14.66
N LEU A 42 5.66 -3.32 -13.42
CA LEU A 42 5.39 -2.02 -12.81
C LEU A 42 6.60 -1.06 -12.86
N LYS A 43 7.81 -1.60 -12.97
CA LYS A 43 9.07 -0.87 -13.24
C LYS A 43 9.36 0.31 -12.30
N LEU A 44 8.84 0.27 -11.07
CA LEU A 44 9.21 1.25 -10.06
C LEU A 44 10.64 1.01 -9.61
N TYR A 45 11.33 2.08 -9.25
CA TYR A 45 12.65 2.03 -8.66
C TYR A 45 12.56 1.94 -7.13
N ALA A 46 13.62 1.48 -6.47
CA ALA A 46 13.65 1.42 -5.00
C ALA A 46 13.38 2.78 -4.33
N ARG A 47 13.76 3.90 -4.99
CA ARG A 47 13.43 5.25 -4.53
C ARG A 47 11.93 5.56 -4.56
N ASP A 48 11.20 5.00 -5.51
CA ASP A 48 9.76 5.20 -5.65
C ASP A 48 9.01 4.53 -4.48
N LEU A 49 9.48 3.37 -4.04
CA LEU A 49 9.01 2.72 -2.81
C LEU A 49 9.24 3.57 -1.57
N LEU A 50 10.30 4.39 -1.51
CA LEU A 50 10.50 5.33 -0.40
C LEU A 50 9.44 6.43 -0.39
N TYR A 51 9.02 6.93 -1.56
CA TYR A 51 7.91 7.89 -1.62
C TYR A 51 6.60 7.25 -1.15
N ILE A 52 6.29 6.03 -1.63
CA ILE A 52 5.12 5.28 -1.18
C ILE A 52 5.15 5.04 0.33
N TYR A 53 6.32 4.73 0.88
CA TYR A 53 6.52 4.53 2.31
C TYR A 53 6.17 5.79 3.12
N PHE A 54 6.67 6.96 2.72
CA PHE A 54 6.36 8.21 3.42
C PHE A 54 4.91 8.64 3.22
N ASP A 55 4.34 8.49 2.02
CA ASP A 55 2.94 8.83 1.75
C ASP A 55 2.01 7.94 2.57
N ALA A 56 2.25 6.63 2.61
CA ALA A 56 1.43 5.72 3.40
C ALA A 56 1.50 6.03 4.91
N MET A 57 2.67 6.37 5.45
CA MET A 57 2.76 6.78 6.85
C MET A 57 2.01 8.08 7.13
N ASN A 58 2.09 9.06 6.24
CA ASN A 58 1.47 10.37 6.42
C ASN A 58 -0.05 10.33 6.22
N ASP A 59 -0.51 9.76 5.10
CA ASP A 59 -1.92 9.79 4.68
C ASP A 59 -2.79 8.91 5.59
N PHE A 60 -2.25 7.77 6.04
CA PHE A 60 -2.96 6.88 6.98
C PHE A 60 -2.59 7.14 8.45
N ASN A 61 -1.59 7.98 8.71
CA ASN A 61 -1.09 8.29 10.05
C ASN A 61 -0.77 6.99 10.84
N ILE A 62 0.10 6.16 10.25
CA ILE A 62 0.54 4.86 10.77
C ILE A 62 2.07 4.76 10.77
N SER A 63 2.61 3.77 11.49
CA SER A 63 3.98 3.31 11.33
C SER A 63 4.02 2.05 10.48
N ILE A 64 4.98 1.92 9.57
CA ILE A 64 5.22 0.66 8.84
C ILE A 64 6.28 -0.15 9.60
N PRO A 65 5.98 -1.38 10.07
CA PRO A 65 6.95 -2.20 10.78
C PRO A 65 8.14 -2.59 9.89
N GLN A 66 9.35 -2.50 10.44
CA GLN A 66 10.58 -2.85 9.72
C GLN A 66 10.59 -4.32 9.28
N GLU A 67 9.99 -5.20 10.08
CA GLU A 67 9.92 -6.63 9.80
C GLU A 67 9.15 -6.92 8.52
N ASP A 68 8.08 -6.17 8.21
CA ASP A 68 7.34 -6.37 6.97
C ASP A 68 8.11 -5.90 5.74
N ILE A 69 8.97 -4.89 5.89
CA ILE A 69 9.91 -4.46 4.83
C ILE A 69 10.95 -5.55 4.58
N VAL A 70 11.59 -6.06 5.64
CA VAL A 70 12.62 -7.10 5.55
C VAL A 70 12.07 -8.40 4.96
N GLN A 71 10.82 -8.74 5.26
CA GLN A 71 10.11 -9.89 4.70
C GLN A 71 9.64 -9.67 3.24
N GLY A 72 9.86 -8.49 2.67
CA GLY A 72 9.48 -8.17 1.29
C GLY A 72 7.98 -7.92 1.09
N LYS A 73 7.19 -7.78 2.16
CA LYS A 73 5.75 -7.49 2.04
C LYS A 73 5.49 -6.10 1.47
N PHE A 74 6.41 -5.16 1.65
CA PHE A 74 6.32 -3.82 1.05
C PHE A 74 6.71 -3.79 -0.45
N SER A 75 6.64 -4.91 -1.17
CA SER A 75 7.05 -5.00 -2.58
C SER A 75 5.90 -5.22 -3.56
N THR A 76 4.65 -5.30 -3.09
CA THR A 76 3.44 -5.46 -3.91
C THR A 76 2.35 -4.51 -3.41
N PHE A 77 1.35 -4.23 -4.25
CA PHE A 77 0.20 -3.44 -3.82
C PHE A 77 -0.55 -4.12 -2.67
N ASP A 78 -0.85 -5.42 -2.81
CA ASP A 78 -1.54 -6.20 -1.76
C ASP A 78 -0.78 -6.20 -0.44
N GLY A 79 0.55 -6.33 -0.49
CA GLY A 79 1.35 -6.36 0.72
C GLY A 79 1.36 -5.02 1.44
N ILE A 80 1.38 -3.90 0.70
CA ILE A 80 1.27 -2.55 1.28
C ILE A 80 -0.14 -2.33 1.85
N PHE A 81 -1.18 -2.73 1.11
CA PHE A 81 -2.57 -2.67 1.55
C PHE A 81 -2.78 -3.42 2.89
N GLU A 82 -2.29 -4.66 2.99
CA GLU A 82 -2.41 -5.47 4.21
C GLU A 82 -1.66 -4.86 5.40
N ILE A 83 -0.48 -4.27 5.16
CA ILE A 83 0.26 -3.54 6.19
C ILE A 83 -0.59 -2.38 6.72
N ILE A 84 -1.12 -1.54 5.83
CA ILE A 84 -1.94 -0.38 6.19
C ILE A 84 -3.20 -0.81 6.94
N LEU A 85 -3.93 -1.79 6.41
CA LEU A 85 -5.16 -2.30 7.01
C LEU A 85 -4.93 -2.80 8.44
N ARG A 86 -3.87 -3.60 8.64
CA ARG A 86 -3.51 -4.12 9.96
C ARG A 86 -3.13 -3.01 10.93
N GLN A 87 -2.35 -2.01 10.49
CA GLN A 87 -1.96 -0.87 11.34
C GLN A 87 -3.16 0.03 11.70
N MET A 88 -4.06 0.28 10.75
CA MET A 88 -5.29 1.03 10.99
C MET A 88 -6.21 0.33 12.00
N LYS A 89 -6.39 -1.00 11.88
CA LYS A 89 -7.19 -1.78 12.84
C LYS A 89 -6.57 -1.76 14.25
N GLN A 90 -5.24 -1.87 14.37
CA GLN A 90 -4.56 -1.76 15.66
C GLN A 90 -4.74 -0.37 16.29
N LYS A 91 -4.68 0.69 15.47
CA LYS A 91 -4.88 2.06 15.90
C LYS A 91 -6.29 2.28 16.46
N GLU A 92 -7.33 1.80 15.78
CA GLU A 92 -8.72 1.87 16.27
C GLU A 92 -8.89 1.15 17.61
N MET A 93 -8.28 -0.02 17.78
CA MET A 93 -8.32 -0.78 19.04
C MET A 93 -7.57 -0.10 20.19
N SER A 94 -6.49 0.63 19.90
CA SER A 94 -5.68 1.34 20.90
C SER A 94 -6.26 2.70 21.33
N ALA A 95 -7.28 3.18 20.63
CA ALA A 95 -7.97 4.44 20.92
C ALA A 95 -9.16 4.28 21.89
N CYS A 96 -9.45 3.05 22.34
CA CYS A 96 -10.45 2.73 23.36
C CYS A 96 -9.86 2.64 24.78
#